data_AF-A0A7S1BET1-F1
#
_entry.id   AF-A0A7S1BET1-F1
#
_cell.length_a   1.000
_cell.length_b   1.000
_cell.length_c   1.000
_cell.angle_alpha   90.00
_cell.angle_beta   90.00
_cell.angle_gamma   90.00
#
_symmetry.space_group_name_H-M   'P 1'
#
loop_
_entity.id
_entity.type
_entity.pdbx_description
1 polymer ?
#
loop_
_entity_poly.entity_id
_entity_poly.type
_entity_poly.pdbx_seq_one_letter_code
_entity_poly.pdbx_strand_id
1 'polypeptide(L)'
;MKQDTSALKFVIPVVAMVFFVAFMPNFLFPEGIWLYHLAARTSKEKKLASTVSTGENEKSPPTPDTSVALPQVFDGVDLPENKVPPPVDNPITNDLVNQFVPQAITAAAPLLDKPKSEGTGSLQELILDTTLRGTVPDDDDYQYFGNGNNTKILRYLLVTDPFFASALTKTKLGFELRSFENRDHKGNLDPSLYRKMVTMLMSPGRRVNFFFDRHMEIRGYKAYDDMMGQKVSDSFKGDMDIDYWASSVLYNLGFYASCIHATIHVFHYLLTSAFQYVSEDFEPMHQWAVHYANNISQKYGDVSNVLIRDPPSSSFSSDPNTIVKNYFGLNAILTGIAGFNAKAGAIQTIMADLLNSWGQSATASGWFDVMMDISLEDMERAGILTQFRKQTDLITPFAQEVADAFRTIDTDATKAVEACLIDYLQHCGSFQSKIQSIEHWIELMSITADVHGATLGYSRLFAMGDIMRWRNIRDPTWDTIDLDFMVKLVGTIMGMEHDRHVMTSTMDGPYAPELQIVLEKFDAEVTQLKKNYEKDVQKDPDFKDHGWILSTYCTDGFDGKQMTAATYI
;
A
#
# COMPACT_ATOMS: atom_id res chain seq x y z
N MET A 1 -5.89 -3.22 -63.41
CA MET A 1 -6.59 -4.28 -64.19
C MET A 1 -7.00 -5.34 -63.17
N LYS A 2 -8.30 -5.59 -62.98
CA LYS A 2 -9.11 -6.64 -63.66
C LYS A 2 -8.57 -8.07 -63.45
N GLN A 3 -9.34 -9.14 -63.20
CA GLN A 3 -10.78 -9.39 -62.93
C GLN A 3 -10.90 -10.92 -62.56
N ASP A 4 -11.89 -11.50 -61.87
CA ASP A 4 -13.07 -11.02 -61.11
C ASP A 4 -13.67 -12.19 -60.26
N THR A 5 -14.55 -11.93 -59.27
CA THR A 5 -15.59 -12.86 -58.69
C THR A 5 -15.16 -14.21 -58.07
N SER A 6 -15.92 -14.94 -57.22
CA SER A 6 -17.05 -14.73 -56.29
C SER A 6 -17.11 -16.01 -55.37
N ALA A 7 -18.05 -16.32 -54.46
CA ALA A 7 -19.40 -15.83 -54.15
C ALA A 7 -19.82 -16.11 -52.68
N LEU A 8 -20.98 -15.60 -52.29
CA LEU A 8 -21.66 -15.75 -51.01
C LEU A 8 -22.52 -17.04 -50.94
N LYS A 9 -22.58 -17.77 -49.80
CA LYS A 9 -23.76 -18.58 -49.41
C LYS A 9 -23.94 -18.68 -47.88
N PHE A 10 -25.05 -18.08 -47.41
CA PHE A 10 -25.66 -18.30 -46.10
C PHE A 10 -26.58 -19.54 -46.15
N VAL A 11 -26.52 -20.44 -45.16
CA VAL A 11 -27.66 -21.30 -44.75
C VAL A 11 -27.57 -21.61 -43.25
N ILE A 12 -28.60 -21.25 -42.50
CA ILE A 12 -28.93 -21.82 -41.18
C ILE A 12 -30.11 -22.79 -41.39
N PRO A 13 -30.18 -23.90 -40.64
CA PRO A 13 -31.47 -24.23 -40.03
C PRO A 13 -31.36 -24.64 -38.55
N VAL A 14 -32.33 -24.16 -37.77
CA VAL A 14 -32.64 -24.60 -36.40
C VAL A 14 -33.76 -25.65 -36.47
N VAL A 15 -33.81 -26.59 -35.49
CA VAL A 15 -35.01 -27.16 -34.79
C VAL A 15 -34.85 -28.66 -34.42
N ALA A 16 -35.34 -28.99 -33.20
CA ALA A 16 -35.59 -30.32 -32.59
C ALA A 16 -34.34 -31.19 -32.25
N MET A 17 -33.99 -31.57 -31.01
CA MET A 17 -34.69 -31.84 -29.72
C MET A 17 -35.33 -33.25 -29.59
N VAL A 18 -34.95 -33.98 -28.50
CA VAL A 18 -35.71 -34.96 -27.66
C VAL A 18 -35.12 -36.40 -27.45
N PHE A 19 -34.81 -36.72 -26.16
CA PHE A 19 -34.59 -38.02 -25.41
C PHE A 19 -33.56 -39.09 -25.87
N PHE A 20 -32.69 -39.73 -25.05
CA PHE A 20 -32.77 -40.41 -23.72
C PHE A 20 -31.38 -40.33 -23.00
N VAL A 21 -31.17 -39.92 -21.73
CA VAL A 21 -31.38 -40.57 -20.39
C VAL A 21 -30.29 -41.58 -19.91
N ALA A 22 -29.88 -41.44 -18.64
CA ALA A 22 -28.98 -42.25 -17.77
C ALA A 22 -27.46 -42.18 -18.07
N PHE A 23 -26.60 -41.68 -17.18
CA PHE A 23 -26.32 -42.22 -15.84
C PHE A 23 -25.88 -41.14 -14.82
N MET A 24 -26.30 -41.29 -13.55
CA MET A 24 -25.71 -40.65 -12.37
C MET A 24 -25.39 -41.75 -11.33
N PRO A 25 -24.43 -41.50 -10.43
CA PRO A 25 -24.81 -41.57 -9.03
C PRO A 25 -24.24 -40.43 -8.16
N ASN A 26 -25.12 -39.91 -7.29
CA ASN A 26 -24.85 -39.44 -5.93
C ASN A 26 -23.61 -38.57 -5.66
N PHE A 27 -23.83 -37.26 -5.56
CA PHE A 27 -23.17 -36.45 -4.52
C PHE A 27 -24.20 -35.67 -3.71
N LEU A 28 -24.07 -35.76 -2.39
CA LEU A 28 -24.88 -35.01 -1.42
C LEU A 28 -24.36 -33.58 -1.33
N PHE A 29 -25.21 -32.59 -1.60
CA PHE A 29 -24.92 -31.20 -1.27
C PHE A 29 -25.21 -30.95 0.22
N PRO A 30 -24.31 -30.30 0.98
CA PRO A 30 -24.67 -29.69 2.26
C PRO A 30 -25.52 -28.43 2.01
N GLU A 31 -26.64 -28.32 2.71
CA GLU A 31 -27.49 -27.13 2.65
C GLU A 31 -26.79 -25.93 3.32
N GLY A 32 -26.76 -24.77 2.65
CA GLY A 32 -26.18 -23.55 3.21
C GLY A 32 -26.28 -22.32 2.29
N ILE A 33 -26.25 -22.51 0.98
CA ILE A 33 -26.18 -21.42 -0.01
C ILE A 33 -27.51 -20.64 -0.15
N TRP A 34 -28.65 -21.22 0.24
CA TRP A 34 -29.98 -20.60 0.03
C TRP A 34 -30.37 -19.48 1.00
N LEU A 35 -29.71 -19.35 2.17
CA LEU A 35 -30.07 -18.33 3.16
C LEU A 35 -29.60 -16.92 2.79
N TYR A 36 -28.50 -16.80 2.03
CA TYR A 36 -27.90 -15.50 1.67
C TYR A 36 -28.82 -14.59 0.85
N HIS A 37 -29.60 -15.15 -0.08
CA HIS A 37 -30.52 -14.34 -0.92
C HIS A 37 -31.83 -13.94 -0.23
N LEU A 38 -32.22 -14.59 0.87
CA LEU A 38 -33.48 -14.28 1.57
C LEU A 38 -33.32 -13.16 2.62
N ALA A 39 -32.18 -13.10 3.31
CA ALA A 39 -31.86 -12.07 4.30
C ALA A 39 -31.70 -10.67 3.66
N ALA A 40 -31.06 -10.59 2.50
CA ALA A 40 -30.85 -9.33 1.79
C ALA A 40 -32.16 -8.67 1.31
N ARG A 41 -33.19 -9.46 0.95
CA ARG A 41 -34.51 -8.92 0.55
C ARG A 41 -35.34 -8.44 1.73
N THR A 42 -35.38 -9.20 2.83
CA THR A 42 -36.22 -8.88 4.01
C THR A 42 -35.73 -7.65 4.78
N SER A 43 -34.45 -7.29 4.69
CA SER A 43 -33.91 -6.02 5.21
C SER A 43 -34.43 -4.80 4.42
N LYS A 44 -34.47 -4.89 3.08
CA LYS A 44 -34.84 -3.77 2.19
C LYS A 44 -36.33 -3.41 2.27
N GLU A 45 -37.21 -4.38 2.50
CA GLU A 45 -38.66 -4.15 2.59
C GLU A 45 -39.12 -3.56 3.94
N LYS A 46 -38.37 -3.76 5.04
CA LYS A 46 -38.70 -3.17 6.36
C LYS A 46 -38.42 -1.67 6.48
N LYS A 47 -37.63 -1.08 5.58
CA LYS A 47 -37.25 0.36 5.65
C LYS A 47 -38.20 1.31 4.91
N LEU A 48 -39.32 0.80 4.37
CA LEU A 48 -40.22 1.55 3.46
C LEU A 48 -41.68 1.61 3.95
N ALA A 49 -41.94 1.33 5.24
CA ALA A 49 -43.29 1.29 5.81
C ALA A 49 -43.40 1.90 7.22
N SER A 50 -43.24 3.21 7.35
CA SER A 50 -44.00 4.02 8.32
C SER A 50 -44.10 5.48 7.86
N THR A 51 -45.31 6.02 7.87
CA THR A 51 -45.59 7.40 7.43
C THR A 51 -46.43 8.12 8.47
N VAL A 52 -46.15 9.41 8.65
CA VAL A 52 -46.98 10.43 9.32
C VAL A 52 -47.37 10.17 10.79
N SER A 53 -46.76 10.95 11.69
CA SER A 53 -47.46 11.49 12.85
C SER A 53 -47.18 12.99 12.94
N THR A 54 -48.19 13.77 13.30
CA THR A 54 -48.14 15.24 13.37
C THR A 54 -48.09 15.72 14.80
N GLY A 55 -47.18 16.63 15.12
CA GLY A 55 -47.41 17.62 16.18
C GLY A 55 -46.34 17.76 17.26
N GLU A 56 -46.06 19.04 17.54
CA GLU A 56 -45.53 19.63 18.78
C GLU A 56 -44.02 19.61 19.06
N ASN A 57 -43.54 20.80 19.47
CA ASN A 57 -42.15 21.11 19.78
C ASN A 57 -41.82 20.69 21.20
N GLU A 58 -41.09 19.58 21.38
CA GLU A 58 -40.22 19.40 22.53
C GLU A 58 -38.76 19.50 22.10
N LYS A 59 -37.98 20.36 22.78
CA LYS A 59 -36.54 20.40 22.59
C LYS A 59 -35.95 19.09 23.10
N SER A 60 -35.52 18.23 22.18
CA SER A 60 -34.73 17.05 22.52
C SER A 60 -33.54 17.46 23.39
N PRO A 61 -33.22 16.72 24.47
CA PRO A 61 -31.95 16.92 25.18
C PRO A 61 -30.78 16.71 24.20
N PRO A 62 -29.62 17.36 24.42
CA PRO A 62 -28.46 17.14 23.57
C PRO A 62 -28.13 15.65 23.56
N THR A 63 -28.03 15.08 22.36
CA THR A 63 -27.53 13.73 22.14
C THR A 63 -26.17 13.63 22.85
N PRO A 64 -25.91 12.59 23.66
CA PRO A 64 -24.59 12.43 24.27
C PRO A 64 -23.55 12.40 23.16
N ASP A 65 -22.46 13.16 23.35
CA ASP A 65 -21.36 13.21 22.42
C ASP A 65 -20.76 11.80 22.30
N THR A 66 -21.02 11.15 21.17
CA THR A 66 -20.54 9.81 20.84
C THR A 66 -19.40 9.90 19.83
N SER A 67 -18.51 10.87 20.00
CA SER A 67 -17.17 10.84 19.41
C SER A 67 -16.47 9.55 19.85
N VAL A 68 -16.45 8.57 18.94
CA VAL A 68 -15.70 7.32 19.13
C VAL A 68 -14.23 7.70 19.11
N ALA A 69 -13.60 7.74 20.29
CA ALA A 69 -12.18 8.01 20.41
C ALA A 69 -11.40 7.03 19.51
N LEU A 70 -10.71 7.58 18.51
CA LEU A 70 -9.97 6.79 17.54
C LEU A 70 -8.78 6.11 18.25
N PRO A 71 -8.39 4.90 17.82
CA PRO A 71 -7.40 4.13 18.56
C PRO A 71 -6.02 4.77 18.45
N GLN A 72 -5.34 5.00 19.58
CA GLN A 72 -3.93 5.37 19.57
C GLN A 72 -3.09 4.26 18.92
N VAL A 73 -2.37 4.60 17.84
CA VAL A 73 -1.54 3.67 17.06
C VAL A 73 -0.08 3.65 17.56
N PHE A 74 0.43 4.81 17.97
CA PHE A 74 1.74 4.95 18.61
C PHE A 74 1.61 5.69 19.94
N ASP A 75 2.32 5.24 20.98
CA ASP A 75 2.23 5.81 22.31
C ASP A 75 2.52 7.32 22.33
N GLY A 76 1.56 8.08 22.87
CA GLY A 76 1.63 9.53 22.99
C GLY A 76 1.29 10.30 21.71
N VAL A 77 1.14 9.67 20.54
CA VAL A 77 0.66 10.33 19.32
C VAL A 77 -0.86 10.30 19.32
N ASP A 78 -1.49 11.46 19.17
CA ASP A 78 -2.95 11.61 19.13
C ASP A 78 -3.34 12.91 18.40
N LEU A 79 -4.63 13.10 18.09
CA LEU A 79 -5.16 14.41 17.68
C LEU A 79 -5.47 15.29 18.90
N PRO A 80 -5.50 16.63 18.75
CA PRO A 80 -5.95 17.52 19.81
C PRO A 80 -7.42 17.25 20.20
N GLU A 81 -7.73 17.30 21.50
CA GLU A 81 -9.07 17.01 22.02
C GLU A 81 -10.18 17.81 21.31
N ASN A 82 -11.23 17.11 20.88
CA ASN A 82 -12.40 17.65 20.17
C ASN A 82 -12.11 18.35 18.82
N LYS A 83 -10.92 18.15 18.24
CA LYS A 83 -10.56 18.65 16.88
C LYS A 83 -10.41 17.53 15.85
N VAL A 84 -11.30 16.53 15.91
CA VAL A 84 -11.35 15.40 14.96
C VAL A 84 -12.37 15.74 13.86
N PRO A 85 -11.97 15.87 12.59
CA PRO A 85 -12.93 16.08 11.51
C PRO A 85 -13.91 14.91 11.36
N PRO A 86 -15.14 15.14 10.84
CA PRO A 86 -16.09 14.07 10.61
C PRO A 86 -15.53 13.06 9.58
N PRO A 87 -15.70 11.74 9.80
CA PRO A 87 -15.26 10.75 8.83
C PRO A 87 -16.08 10.88 7.54
N VAL A 88 -15.39 10.89 6.40
CA VAL A 88 -16.01 10.76 5.08
C VAL A 88 -15.97 9.28 4.68
N ASP A 89 -17.12 8.75 4.26
CA ASP A 89 -17.29 7.36 3.82
C ASP A 89 -17.14 7.28 2.29
N ASN A 90 -16.30 6.35 1.81
CA ASN A 90 -16.31 5.92 0.41
C ASN A 90 -16.89 4.49 0.30
N PRO A 91 -18.18 4.37 -0.08
CA PRO A 91 -18.83 3.08 -0.16
C PRO A 91 -18.31 2.21 -1.32
N ILE A 92 -17.72 2.79 -2.38
CA ILE A 92 -17.28 2.04 -3.56
C ILE A 92 -16.09 1.15 -3.19
N THR A 93 -15.04 1.72 -2.57
CA THR A 93 -13.88 0.92 -2.17
C THR A 93 -14.21 -0.05 -1.05
N ASN A 94 -15.04 0.39 -0.08
CA ASN A 94 -15.54 -0.51 0.96
C ASN A 94 -16.27 -1.72 0.35
N ASP A 95 -17.12 -1.52 -0.67
CA ASP A 95 -17.78 -2.61 -1.37
C ASP A 95 -16.79 -3.49 -2.16
N LEU A 96 -15.76 -2.93 -2.80
CA LEU A 96 -14.73 -3.70 -3.53
C LEU A 96 -13.91 -4.60 -2.60
N VAL A 97 -13.41 -4.06 -1.48
CA VAL A 97 -12.63 -4.81 -0.49
C VAL A 97 -13.50 -5.90 0.15
N ASN A 98 -14.73 -5.56 0.55
CA ASN A 98 -15.67 -6.53 1.13
C ASN A 98 -16.10 -7.63 0.14
N GLN A 99 -16.07 -7.39 -1.17
CA GLN A 99 -16.29 -8.40 -2.21
C GLN A 99 -15.04 -9.26 -2.46
N PHE A 100 -13.85 -8.68 -2.44
CA PHE A 100 -12.60 -9.38 -2.74
C PHE A 100 -12.17 -10.34 -1.61
N VAL A 101 -12.19 -9.91 -0.35
CA VAL A 101 -11.66 -10.73 0.77
C VAL A 101 -12.32 -12.13 0.86
N PRO A 102 -13.66 -12.30 0.74
CA PRO A 102 -14.27 -13.63 0.71
C PRO A 102 -13.84 -14.50 -0.48
N GLN A 103 -13.56 -13.89 -1.63
CA GLN A 103 -13.04 -14.59 -2.81
C GLN A 103 -11.58 -15.01 -2.59
N ALA A 104 -10.75 -14.14 -2.01
CA ALA A 104 -9.36 -14.44 -1.66
C ALA A 104 -9.26 -15.58 -0.62
N ILE A 105 -10.12 -15.60 0.39
CA ILE A 105 -10.24 -16.73 1.32
C ILE A 105 -10.59 -18.03 0.57
N THR A 106 -11.54 -17.96 -0.36
CA THR A 106 -11.96 -19.13 -1.17
C THR A 106 -10.84 -19.63 -2.09
N ALA A 107 -10.06 -18.71 -2.68
CA ALA A 107 -8.93 -19.02 -3.54
C ALA A 107 -7.71 -19.55 -2.77
N ALA A 108 -7.50 -19.09 -1.52
CA ALA A 108 -6.41 -19.55 -0.66
C ALA A 108 -6.71 -20.90 0.02
N ALA A 109 -7.97 -21.19 0.36
CA ALA A 109 -8.34 -22.39 1.11
C ALA A 109 -7.81 -23.74 0.56
N PRO A 110 -7.70 -23.99 -0.77
CA PRO A 110 -7.12 -25.22 -1.32
C PRO A 110 -5.63 -25.44 -1.01
N LEU A 111 -4.92 -24.39 -0.57
CA LEU A 111 -3.51 -24.45 -0.17
C LEU A 111 -3.32 -25.00 1.25
N LEU A 112 -4.35 -25.04 2.09
CA LEU A 112 -4.23 -25.51 3.47
C LEU A 112 -3.70 -26.95 3.54
N ASP A 113 -2.75 -27.21 4.43
CA ASP A 113 -2.03 -28.49 4.57
C ASP A 113 -1.26 -28.94 3.31
N LYS A 114 -1.15 -28.10 2.27
CA LYS A 114 -0.33 -28.38 1.08
C LYS A 114 1.13 -28.04 1.31
N PRO A 115 2.08 -28.78 0.70
CA PRO A 115 3.49 -28.43 0.73
C PRO A 115 3.72 -26.99 0.23
N LYS A 116 4.63 -26.23 0.85
CA LYS A 116 4.99 -24.87 0.39
C LYS A 116 5.69 -24.82 -0.98
N SER A 117 5.99 -25.99 -1.56
CA SER A 117 6.38 -26.14 -2.97
C SER A 117 5.19 -26.15 -3.93
N GLU A 118 3.96 -26.41 -3.46
CA GLU A 118 2.74 -26.07 -4.19
C GLU A 118 2.56 -24.55 -4.07
N GLY A 119 2.79 -23.84 -5.18
CA GLY A 119 2.73 -22.39 -5.24
C GLY A 119 1.32 -21.83 -5.09
N THR A 120 1.24 -20.52 -4.87
CA THR A 120 0.05 -19.72 -4.56
C THR A 120 -0.83 -19.41 -5.79
N GLY A 121 -0.81 -20.26 -6.83
CA GLY A 121 -1.35 -19.96 -8.16
C GLY A 121 -2.85 -19.64 -8.19
N SER A 122 -3.66 -20.23 -7.30
CA SER A 122 -5.09 -19.91 -7.19
C SER A 122 -5.35 -18.48 -6.70
N LEU A 123 -4.50 -17.96 -5.81
CA LEU A 123 -4.58 -16.57 -5.34
C LEU A 123 -4.09 -15.60 -6.42
N GLN A 124 -3.04 -15.98 -7.16
CA GLN A 124 -2.54 -15.22 -8.30
C GLN A 124 -3.60 -15.11 -9.42
N GLU A 125 -4.27 -16.21 -9.77
CA GLU A 125 -5.34 -16.21 -10.77
C GLU A 125 -6.53 -15.35 -10.36
N LEU A 126 -6.92 -15.35 -9.08
CA LEU A 126 -7.95 -14.43 -8.59
C LEU A 126 -7.56 -12.97 -8.82
N ILE A 127 -6.33 -12.58 -8.47
CA ILE A 127 -5.84 -11.21 -8.64
C ILE A 127 -5.76 -10.83 -10.13
N LEU A 128 -5.40 -11.78 -11.01
CA LEU A 128 -5.50 -11.60 -12.46
C LEU A 128 -6.94 -11.31 -12.88
N ASP A 129 -7.88 -12.16 -12.50
CA ASP A 129 -9.29 -12.07 -12.87
C ASP A 129 -9.98 -10.78 -12.34
N THR A 130 -9.66 -10.34 -11.12
CA THR A 130 -10.34 -9.20 -10.49
C THR A 130 -9.72 -7.85 -10.82
N THR A 131 -8.41 -7.79 -11.09
CA THR A 131 -7.65 -6.54 -10.99
C THR A 131 -6.69 -6.28 -12.15
N LEU A 132 -6.08 -7.31 -12.75
CA LEU A 132 -4.95 -7.13 -13.68
C LEU A 132 -5.25 -7.48 -15.14
N ARG A 133 -6.19 -8.39 -15.41
CA ARG A 133 -6.42 -8.90 -16.78
C ARG A 133 -6.91 -7.79 -17.70
N GLY A 134 -6.15 -7.52 -18.77
CA GLY A 134 -6.43 -6.47 -19.75
C GLY A 134 -5.91 -5.07 -19.38
N THR A 135 -5.20 -4.93 -18.26
CA THR A 135 -4.56 -3.65 -17.85
C THR A 135 -3.22 -3.38 -18.55
N VAL A 136 -2.64 -4.40 -19.18
CA VAL A 136 -1.51 -4.28 -20.12
C VAL A 136 -2.03 -4.61 -21.53
N PRO A 137 -2.00 -3.67 -22.49
CA PRO A 137 -2.49 -3.92 -23.85
C PRO A 137 -1.64 -4.93 -24.63
N ASP A 138 -2.32 -5.82 -25.36
CA ASP A 138 -1.77 -6.66 -26.45
C ASP A 138 -0.51 -7.52 -26.11
N ASP A 139 -0.32 -7.94 -24.86
CA ASP A 139 0.82 -8.78 -24.42
C ASP A 139 0.35 -10.08 -23.72
N ASP A 140 0.05 -11.11 -24.53
CA ASP A 140 -0.36 -12.45 -24.07
C ASP A 140 0.75 -13.22 -23.31
N ASP A 141 2.02 -12.79 -23.41
CA ASP A 141 3.18 -13.41 -22.75
C ASP A 141 3.72 -12.63 -21.54
N TYR A 142 3.02 -11.56 -21.11
CA TYR A 142 3.35 -10.76 -19.93
C TYR A 142 3.19 -11.51 -18.59
N GLN A 143 4.24 -11.51 -17.77
CA GLN A 143 4.31 -12.21 -16.49
C GLN A 143 3.95 -11.29 -15.31
N TYR A 144 2.65 -11.18 -14.99
CA TYR A 144 2.14 -10.30 -13.92
C TYR A 144 2.73 -10.55 -12.51
N PHE A 145 3.27 -11.75 -12.23
CA PHE A 145 3.99 -12.12 -10.99
C PHE A 145 5.47 -12.50 -11.25
N GLY A 146 5.95 -12.24 -12.46
CA GLY A 146 7.29 -12.58 -12.93
C GLY A 146 7.58 -14.06 -13.15
N ASN A 147 8.79 -14.31 -13.66
CA ASN A 147 9.29 -15.64 -14.07
C ASN A 147 9.95 -16.45 -12.94
N GLY A 148 9.78 -16.06 -11.67
CA GLY A 148 10.41 -16.70 -10.51
C GLY A 148 11.90 -16.36 -10.29
N ASN A 149 12.48 -15.41 -11.03
CA ASN A 149 13.85 -14.95 -10.81
C ASN A 149 13.91 -13.91 -9.68
N ASN A 150 14.01 -14.39 -8.44
CA ASN A 150 14.09 -13.54 -7.25
C ASN A 150 15.30 -12.59 -7.27
N THR A 151 16.43 -12.98 -7.89
CA THR A 151 17.59 -12.07 -7.99
C THR A 151 17.32 -10.84 -8.88
N LYS A 152 16.62 -11.01 -10.02
CA LYS A 152 16.19 -9.88 -10.86
C LYS A 152 15.09 -9.07 -10.17
N ILE A 153 14.10 -9.72 -9.55
CA ILE A 153 13.02 -9.05 -8.80
C ILE A 153 13.60 -8.16 -7.70
N LEU A 154 14.52 -8.70 -6.89
CA LEU A 154 15.24 -7.96 -5.85
C LEU A 154 15.98 -6.75 -6.42
N ARG A 155 16.75 -6.92 -7.50
CA ARG A 155 17.46 -5.82 -8.14
C ARG A 155 16.50 -4.73 -8.62
N TYR A 156 15.44 -5.10 -9.34
CA TYR A 156 14.53 -4.12 -9.92
C TYR A 156 13.82 -3.31 -8.85
N LEU A 157 13.27 -3.95 -7.81
CA LEU A 157 12.64 -3.24 -6.70
C LEU A 157 13.62 -2.27 -6.00
N LEU A 158 14.86 -2.68 -5.75
CA LEU A 158 15.87 -1.79 -5.16
C LEU A 158 16.27 -0.60 -6.05
N VAL A 159 15.97 -0.67 -7.35
CA VAL A 159 16.27 0.38 -8.33
C VAL A 159 15.04 1.24 -8.66
N THR A 160 13.83 0.71 -8.58
CA THR A 160 12.61 1.45 -8.97
C THR A 160 11.70 1.82 -7.82
N ASP A 161 11.71 1.09 -6.70
CA ASP A 161 10.76 1.27 -5.59
C ASP A 161 11.42 1.99 -4.39
N PRO A 162 10.85 3.11 -3.90
CA PRO A 162 11.45 3.91 -2.83
C PRO A 162 11.45 3.21 -1.47
N PHE A 163 10.47 2.34 -1.17
CA PHE A 163 10.47 1.54 0.06
C PHE A 163 11.58 0.50 0.05
N PHE A 164 11.96 -0.03 -1.11
CA PHE A 164 13.02 -1.02 -1.22
C PHE A 164 14.40 -0.33 -1.29
N ALA A 165 14.52 0.74 -2.07
CA ALA A 165 15.76 1.52 -2.20
C ALA A 165 16.26 2.10 -0.87
N SER A 166 15.36 2.55 0.01
CA SER A 166 15.70 3.09 1.34
C SER A 166 16.35 2.07 2.30
N ALA A 167 16.24 0.77 2.00
CA ALA A 167 16.93 -0.26 2.77
C ALA A 167 18.44 -0.37 2.47
N LEU A 168 18.93 0.26 1.39
CA LEU A 168 20.32 0.21 0.96
C LEU A 168 21.21 1.09 1.82
N THR A 169 22.34 0.54 2.29
CA THR A 169 23.43 1.30 2.89
C THR A 169 24.60 1.40 1.90
N LYS A 170 25.20 2.59 1.76
CA LYS A 170 26.40 2.79 0.94
C LYS A 170 27.61 2.01 1.47
N THR A 171 28.42 1.44 0.57
CA THR A 171 29.73 0.84 0.88
C THR A 171 30.83 1.42 -0.01
N LYS A 172 32.10 1.06 0.26
CA LYS A 172 33.24 1.44 -0.61
C LYS A 172 33.14 0.86 -2.03
N LEU A 173 32.41 -0.24 -2.21
CA LEU A 173 32.42 -1.07 -3.42
C LEU A 173 31.11 -1.03 -4.22
N GLY A 174 30.12 -0.27 -3.76
CA GLY A 174 28.72 -0.36 -4.21
C GLY A 174 27.79 -0.24 -3.01
N PHE A 175 26.70 -1.00 -2.99
CA PHE A 175 25.67 -0.93 -1.95
C PHE A 175 25.53 -2.26 -1.18
N GLU A 176 24.91 -2.22 0.00
CA GLU A 176 24.62 -3.41 0.81
C GLU A 176 23.24 -3.33 1.45
N LEU A 177 22.46 -4.40 1.35
CA LEU A 177 21.32 -4.64 2.23
C LEU A 177 21.85 -5.30 3.50
N ARG A 178 22.06 -4.53 4.57
CA ARG A 178 22.74 -5.00 5.79
C ARG A 178 21.75 -5.38 6.91
N SER A 179 21.14 -6.57 6.82
CA SER A 179 20.23 -7.05 7.88
C SER A 179 20.97 -7.52 9.15
N PHE A 180 22.22 -7.96 9.02
CA PHE A 180 23.03 -8.46 10.13
C PHE A 180 24.48 -7.96 10.09
N GLU A 181 25.13 -7.93 11.25
CA GLU A 181 26.56 -7.69 11.39
C GLU A 181 27.06 -8.46 12.62
N ASN A 182 28.01 -9.37 12.43
CA ASN A 182 28.74 -9.96 13.55
C ASN A 182 29.70 -8.91 14.14
N ARG A 183 29.96 -8.95 15.45
CA ARG A 183 30.65 -7.88 16.23
C ARG A 183 32.16 -7.72 15.95
N ASP A 184 32.62 -8.00 14.73
CA ASP A 184 34.02 -7.95 14.30
C ASP A 184 34.45 -6.52 13.86
N HIS A 185 33.51 -5.58 13.82
CA HIS A 185 33.76 -4.15 13.62
C HIS A 185 33.56 -3.36 14.92
N LYS A 186 34.43 -2.37 15.15
CA LYS A 186 34.58 -1.66 16.43
C LYS A 186 33.41 -0.72 16.73
N GLY A 187 32.29 -1.28 17.19
CA GLY A 187 31.33 -0.68 18.13
C GLY A 187 30.53 0.57 17.74
N ASN A 188 30.87 1.29 16.67
CA ASN A 188 30.49 2.70 16.49
C ASN A 188 29.69 3.02 15.20
N LEU A 189 28.94 2.06 14.64
CA LEU A 189 27.97 2.35 13.58
C LEU A 189 26.56 2.24 14.16
N ASP A 190 25.80 3.34 14.11
CA ASP A 190 24.35 3.29 14.31
C ASP A 190 23.75 2.40 13.22
N PRO A 191 22.95 1.37 13.55
CA PRO A 191 22.33 0.53 12.52
C PRO A 191 21.38 1.34 11.63
N SER A 192 21.41 1.07 10.32
CA SER A 192 20.46 1.64 9.36
C SER A 192 19.02 1.25 9.70
N LEU A 193 18.04 2.01 9.21
CA LEU A 193 16.62 1.80 9.52
C LEU A 193 16.16 0.38 9.16
N TYR A 194 16.58 -0.14 8.01
CA TYR A 194 16.36 -1.53 7.60
C TYR A 194 16.85 -2.51 8.66
N ARG A 195 18.10 -2.37 9.13
CA ARG A 195 18.65 -3.23 10.19
C ARG A 195 17.89 -3.10 11.51
N LYS A 196 17.52 -1.88 11.92
CA LYS A 196 16.71 -1.62 13.12
C LYS A 196 15.38 -2.39 13.05
N MET A 197 14.67 -2.31 11.91
CA MET A 197 13.40 -3.01 11.72
C MET A 197 13.58 -4.54 11.59
N VAL A 198 14.35 -5.06 10.62
CA VAL A 198 14.39 -6.52 10.34
C VAL A 198 14.95 -7.35 11.49
N THR A 199 15.73 -6.75 12.41
CA THR A 199 16.16 -7.47 13.62
C THR A 199 15.03 -7.73 14.61
N MET A 200 13.87 -7.08 14.46
CA MET A 200 12.64 -7.32 15.23
C MET A 200 11.81 -8.50 14.72
N LEU A 201 11.97 -8.92 13.46
CA LEU A 201 11.40 -10.18 12.96
C LEU A 201 11.85 -11.34 13.87
N MET A 202 10.99 -12.33 14.07
CA MET A 202 11.31 -13.56 14.81
C MET A 202 11.36 -14.79 13.89
N SER A 203 10.87 -14.67 12.66
CA SER A 203 10.98 -15.69 11.61
C SER A 203 12.45 -16.02 11.25
N PRO A 204 12.72 -17.25 10.73
CA PRO A 204 14.02 -17.59 10.17
C PRO A 204 14.27 -16.90 8.83
N GLY A 205 15.53 -16.79 8.41
CA GLY A 205 15.93 -16.18 7.13
C GLY A 205 16.11 -14.66 7.18
N ARG A 206 15.99 -14.05 8.35
CA ARG A 206 16.10 -12.58 8.49
C ARG A 206 17.54 -12.05 8.46
N ARG A 207 18.54 -12.90 8.73
CA ARG A 207 19.98 -12.51 8.72
C ARG A 207 20.66 -12.88 7.42
N VAL A 208 20.36 -12.13 6.37
CA VAL A 208 20.97 -12.27 5.05
C VAL A 208 21.41 -10.89 4.56
N ASN A 209 22.70 -10.73 4.30
CA ASN A 209 23.23 -9.52 3.69
C ASN A 209 23.45 -9.75 2.20
N PHE A 210 22.96 -8.84 1.35
CA PHE A 210 23.24 -8.81 -0.09
C PHE A 210 24.18 -7.66 -0.43
N PHE A 211 25.11 -7.91 -1.34
CA PHE A 211 26.15 -6.96 -1.76
C PHE A 211 25.98 -6.67 -3.25
N PHE A 212 25.94 -5.38 -3.59
CA PHE A 212 25.76 -4.88 -4.94
C PHE A 212 27.03 -4.10 -5.35
N ASP A 213 27.28 -4.00 -6.65
CA ASP A 213 28.30 -3.10 -7.18
C ASP A 213 27.76 -1.66 -7.31
N ARG A 214 28.44 -0.80 -8.09
CA ARG A 214 28.02 0.60 -8.30
C ARG A 214 26.92 0.77 -9.36
N HIS A 215 26.52 -0.31 -10.03
CA HIS A 215 25.51 -0.38 -11.08
C HIS A 215 24.33 -1.29 -10.66
N MET A 216 24.23 -1.55 -9.36
CA MET A 216 23.23 -2.43 -8.74
C MET A 216 23.26 -3.89 -9.23
N GLU A 217 24.38 -4.35 -9.77
CA GLU A 217 24.59 -5.76 -10.07
C GLU A 217 24.93 -6.54 -8.79
N ILE A 218 24.28 -7.68 -8.59
CA ILE A 218 24.48 -8.51 -7.39
C ILE A 218 25.86 -9.16 -7.46
N ARG A 219 26.70 -8.84 -6.47
CA ARG A 219 28.04 -9.40 -6.30
C ARG A 219 28.05 -10.67 -5.47
N GLY A 220 27.04 -10.87 -4.63
CA GLY A 220 26.89 -12.02 -3.75
C GLY A 220 26.12 -11.70 -2.47
N TYR A 221 26.03 -12.70 -1.59
CA TYR A 221 25.35 -12.61 -0.31
C TYR A 221 26.15 -13.31 0.81
N LYS A 222 25.76 -13.06 2.06
CA LYS A 222 26.16 -13.83 3.25
C LYS A 222 24.92 -14.10 4.10
N ALA A 223 24.64 -15.38 4.37
CA ALA A 223 23.53 -15.80 5.22
C ALA A 223 24.05 -16.30 6.58
N TYR A 224 23.32 -16.00 7.65
CA TYR A 224 23.69 -16.32 9.03
C TYR A 224 22.55 -17.01 9.76
N ASP A 225 22.88 -17.91 10.68
CA ASP A 225 21.90 -18.57 11.55
C ASP A 225 21.24 -17.56 12.50
N ASP A 226 19.91 -17.61 12.60
CA ASP A 226 19.11 -16.65 13.37
C ASP A 226 19.20 -16.84 14.90
N MET A 227 19.69 -18.01 15.37
CA MET A 227 19.93 -18.26 16.79
C MET A 227 21.35 -17.86 17.17
N MET A 228 22.34 -18.44 16.51
CA MET A 228 23.76 -18.41 16.85
C MET A 228 24.53 -17.25 16.20
N GLY A 229 23.99 -16.63 15.14
CA GLY A 229 24.68 -15.59 14.36
C GLY A 229 25.88 -16.10 13.56
N GLN A 230 26.08 -17.42 13.52
CA GLN A 230 27.15 -18.06 12.76
C GLN A 230 26.80 -18.05 11.27
N LYS A 231 27.78 -17.80 10.40
CA LYS A 231 27.54 -17.79 8.96
C LYS A 231 27.23 -19.20 8.45
N VAL A 232 26.09 -19.37 7.79
CA VAL A 232 25.61 -20.65 7.25
C VAL A 232 25.82 -20.81 5.75
N SER A 233 25.90 -19.71 5.00
CA SER A 233 26.17 -19.75 3.55
C SER A 233 26.82 -18.47 3.04
N ASP A 234 27.59 -18.57 1.96
CA ASP A 234 28.44 -17.50 1.41
C ASP A 234 28.71 -17.72 -0.09
N SER A 235 28.00 -16.99 -0.97
CA SER A 235 28.20 -17.12 -2.42
C SER A 235 29.62 -16.80 -2.88
N PHE A 236 30.37 -15.99 -2.13
CA PHE A 236 31.77 -15.68 -2.44
C PHE A 236 32.70 -16.89 -2.28
N LYS A 237 32.17 -18.04 -1.81
CA LYS A 237 32.86 -19.33 -1.72
C LYS A 237 32.35 -20.39 -2.71
N GLY A 238 31.34 -20.08 -3.52
CA GLY A 238 30.74 -21.02 -4.48
C GLY A 238 29.49 -21.77 -3.99
N ASP A 239 28.94 -21.41 -2.83
CA ASP A 239 27.67 -21.96 -2.33
C ASP A 239 26.49 -21.35 -3.13
N MET A 240 26.07 -22.05 -4.18
CA MET A 240 25.03 -21.57 -5.11
C MET A 240 23.61 -22.00 -4.69
N ASP A 241 22.93 -21.09 -3.99
CA ASP A 241 21.50 -20.84 -4.22
C ASP A 241 21.18 -19.37 -3.89
N ILE A 242 21.66 -18.47 -4.76
CA ILE A 242 21.49 -17.03 -4.56
C ILE A 242 20.04 -16.57 -4.72
N ASP A 243 19.23 -17.31 -5.48
CA ASP A 243 17.83 -16.98 -5.73
C ASP A 243 16.95 -17.34 -4.52
N TYR A 244 17.18 -18.50 -3.91
CA TYR A 244 16.58 -18.85 -2.61
C TYR A 244 16.85 -17.77 -1.54
N TRP A 245 18.10 -17.31 -1.41
CA TRP A 245 18.41 -16.25 -0.44
C TRP A 245 17.89 -14.87 -0.87
N ALA A 246 17.69 -14.60 -2.16
CA ALA A 246 17.02 -13.39 -2.63
C ALA A 246 15.54 -13.39 -2.24
N SER A 247 14.83 -14.52 -2.36
CA SER A 247 13.44 -14.65 -1.88
C SER A 247 13.30 -14.37 -0.38
N SER A 248 14.33 -14.75 0.41
CA SER A 248 14.40 -14.44 1.85
C SER A 248 14.51 -12.94 2.12
N VAL A 249 15.33 -12.24 1.33
CA VAL A 249 15.53 -10.80 1.44
C VAL A 249 14.31 -10.03 0.92
N LEU A 250 13.63 -10.50 -0.11
CA LEU A 250 12.36 -9.95 -0.57
C LEU A 250 11.28 -10.02 0.52
N TYR A 251 11.20 -11.12 1.28
CA TYR A 251 10.31 -11.20 2.45
C TYR A 251 10.67 -10.18 3.53
N ASN A 252 11.96 -10.04 3.85
CA ASN A 252 12.45 -9.06 4.84
C ASN A 252 12.19 -7.60 4.40
N LEU A 253 12.31 -7.32 3.11
CA LEU A 253 11.98 -6.00 2.53
C LEU A 253 10.47 -5.76 2.49
N GLY A 254 9.66 -6.79 2.23
CA GLY A 254 8.20 -6.72 2.35
C GLY A 254 7.74 -6.33 3.77
N PHE A 255 8.40 -6.84 4.82
CA PHE A 255 8.17 -6.37 6.19
C PHE A 255 8.58 -4.90 6.39
N TYR A 256 9.80 -4.55 5.99
CA TYR A 256 10.36 -3.21 6.12
C TYR A 256 9.48 -2.15 5.41
N ALA A 257 9.11 -2.41 4.15
CA ALA A 257 8.22 -1.58 3.37
C ALA A 257 6.85 -1.45 4.03
N SER A 258 6.26 -2.55 4.50
CA SER A 258 4.97 -2.53 5.21
C SER A 258 5.00 -1.71 6.52
N CYS A 259 6.13 -1.68 7.24
CA CYS A 259 6.33 -0.79 8.40
C CYS A 259 6.41 0.70 8.02
N ILE A 260 7.13 1.05 6.96
CA ILE A 260 7.19 2.44 6.46
C ILE A 260 5.80 2.86 5.99
N HIS A 261 5.15 2.04 5.17
CA HIS A 261 3.80 2.23 4.64
C HIS A 261 2.75 2.46 5.74
N ALA A 262 2.74 1.65 6.80
CA ALA A 262 1.84 1.87 7.93
C ALA A 262 2.16 3.15 8.72
N THR A 263 3.43 3.58 8.77
CA THR A 263 3.80 4.89 9.32
C THR A 263 3.31 6.05 8.44
N ILE A 264 3.33 5.90 7.11
CA ILE A 264 2.80 6.92 6.17
C ILE A 264 1.32 7.16 6.44
N HIS A 265 0.51 6.13 6.68
CA HIS A 265 -0.90 6.30 7.03
C HIS A 265 -1.12 7.14 8.31
N VAL A 266 -0.31 6.91 9.35
CA VAL A 266 -0.40 7.71 10.58
C VAL A 266 0.02 9.15 10.32
N PHE A 267 1.08 9.36 9.52
CA PHE A 267 1.55 10.69 9.12
C PHE A 267 0.49 11.45 8.31
N HIS A 268 -0.07 10.81 7.28
CA HIS A 268 -1.17 11.33 6.46
C HIS A 268 -2.36 11.71 7.33
N TYR A 269 -2.80 10.83 8.24
CA TYR A 269 -3.91 11.12 9.16
C TYR A 269 -3.69 12.38 10.01
N LEU A 270 -2.52 12.51 10.65
CA LEU A 270 -2.19 13.72 11.42
C LEU A 270 -2.23 14.99 10.55
N LEU A 271 -1.63 14.93 9.36
CA LEU A 271 -1.51 16.08 8.47
C LEU A 271 -2.83 16.49 7.82
N THR A 272 -3.65 15.54 7.34
CA THR A 272 -4.92 15.87 6.70
C THR A 272 -6.00 16.23 7.71
N SER A 273 -6.03 15.61 8.91
CA SER A 273 -6.94 16.05 9.97
C SER A 273 -6.63 17.47 10.44
N ALA A 274 -5.34 17.82 10.56
CA ALA A 274 -4.94 19.20 10.83
C ALA A 274 -5.41 20.15 9.73
N PHE A 275 -5.08 19.88 8.46
CA PHE A 275 -5.37 20.78 7.34
C PHE A 275 -6.87 20.95 7.06
N GLN A 276 -7.67 19.87 7.16
CA GLN A 276 -9.12 19.96 7.03
C GLN A 276 -9.72 20.84 8.13
N TYR A 277 -9.31 20.65 9.38
CA TYR A 277 -9.81 21.43 10.51
C TYR A 277 -9.40 22.91 10.43
N VAL A 278 -8.13 23.22 10.17
CA VAL A 278 -7.65 24.61 10.19
C VAL A 278 -8.11 25.45 9.01
N SER A 279 -8.62 24.81 7.95
CA SER A 279 -9.13 25.48 6.75
C SER A 279 -10.62 25.78 6.78
N GLU A 280 -11.40 25.31 7.78
CA GLU A 280 -12.88 25.44 7.83
C GLU A 280 -13.41 26.86 7.55
N ASP A 281 -12.73 27.91 8.04
CA ASP A 281 -13.12 29.31 7.83
C ASP A 281 -12.65 29.90 6.47
N PHE A 282 -11.92 29.14 5.64
CA PHE A 282 -11.42 29.55 4.33
C PHE A 282 -11.85 28.58 3.22
N GLU A 283 -13.13 28.69 2.82
CA GLU A 283 -13.83 27.78 1.89
C GLU A 283 -13.01 27.28 0.67
N PRO A 284 -12.28 28.12 -0.12
CA PRO A 284 -11.48 27.62 -1.26
C PRO A 284 -10.40 26.62 -0.86
N MET A 285 -9.80 26.78 0.33
CA MET A 285 -8.81 25.88 0.88
C MET A 285 -9.47 24.69 1.56
N HIS A 286 -10.60 24.88 2.23
CA HIS A 286 -11.35 23.79 2.86
C HIS A 286 -11.85 22.76 1.84
N GLN A 287 -12.44 23.23 0.73
CA GLN A 287 -12.86 22.37 -0.37
C GLN A 287 -11.72 21.47 -0.85
N TRP A 288 -10.54 22.06 -1.08
CA TRP A 288 -9.34 21.31 -1.47
C TRP A 288 -8.87 20.32 -0.37
N ALA A 289 -8.84 20.75 0.90
CA ALA A 289 -8.42 19.94 2.04
C ALA A 289 -9.32 18.71 2.28
N VAL A 290 -10.64 18.86 2.12
CA VAL A 290 -11.61 17.76 2.27
C VAL A 290 -11.32 16.62 1.30
N HIS A 291 -10.93 16.91 0.05
CA HIS A 291 -10.60 15.85 -0.91
C HIS A 291 -9.41 14.98 -0.49
N TYR A 292 -8.40 15.58 0.16
CA TYR A 292 -7.29 14.82 0.75
C TYR A 292 -7.73 14.04 1.99
N ALA A 293 -8.54 14.64 2.86
CA ALA A 293 -8.96 14.00 4.11
C ALA A 293 -9.95 12.83 3.93
N ASN A 294 -10.58 12.72 2.76
CA ASN A 294 -11.48 11.62 2.41
C ASN A 294 -10.86 10.26 2.75
N ASN A 295 -11.61 9.46 3.52
CA ASN A 295 -11.28 8.10 3.98
C ASN A 295 -10.06 7.96 4.90
N ILE A 296 -9.20 8.96 5.07
CA ILE A 296 -7.97 8.80 5.87
C ILE A 296 -8.29 8.48 7.34
N SER A 297 -9.38 9.00 7.89
CA SER A 297 -9.89 8.60 9.22
C SER A 297 -10.30 7.12 9.29
N GLN A 298 -10.88 6.59 8.21
CA GLN A 298 -11.20 5.16 8.12
C GLN A 298 -9.91 4.34 8.02
N LYS A 299 -8.97 4.74 7.15
CA LYS A 299 -7.69 4.04 6.99
C LYS A 299 -6.84 4.08 8.24
N TYR A 300 -6.90 5.13 9.04
CA TYR A 300 -6.27 5.15 10.36
C TYR A 300 -6.86 4.07 11.29
N GLY A 301 -8.18 3.87 11.25
CA GLY A 301 -8.86 2.76 11.91
C GLY A 301 -8.42 1.38 11.37
N ASP A 302 -8.39 1.21 10.05
CA ASP A 302 -7.95 -0.03 9.40
C ASP A 302 -6.47 -0.35 9.71
N VAL A 303 -5.58 0.64 9.67
CA VAL A 303 -4.16 0.52 10.01
C VAL A 303 -3.97 0.15 11.48
N SER A 304 -4.74 0.74 12.38
CA SER A 304 -4.72 0.36 13.79
C SER A 304 -5.15 -1.11 13.97
N ASN A 305 -6.28 -1.51 13.40
CA ASN A 305 -6.88 -2.82 13.62
C ASN A 305 -6.21 -3.96 12.82
N VAL A 306 -5.71 -3.69 11.62
CA VAL A 306 -5.17 -4.68 10.68
C VAL A 306 -3.65 -4.68 10.66
N LEU A 307 -2.96 -3.54 10.85
CA LEU A 307 -1.49 -3.48 10.74
C LEU A 307 -0.75 -3.45 12.08
N ILE A 308 -1.22 -2.69 13.08
CA ILE A 308 -0.37 -2.30 14.25
C ILE A 308 -0.85 -2.79 15.63
N ARG A 309 -2.12 -3.17 15.87
CA ARG A 309 -2.61 -3.50 17.23
C ARG A 309 -2.81 -5.00 17.50
N ASP A 310 -2.11 -5.52 18.51
CA ASP A 310 -2.33 -6.85 19.11
C ASP A 310 -2.31 -6.73 20.66
N PRO A 311 -3.34 -7.21 21.39
CA PRO A 311 -4.61 -7.74 20.88
C PRO A 311 -5.58 -6.62 20.46
N PRO A 312 -6.51 -6.90 19.53
CA PRO A 312 -7.60 -5.99 19.21
C PRO A 312 -8.49 -5.70 20.43
N SER A 313 -9.29 -4.64 20.34
CA SER A 313 -10.23 -4.25 21.41
C SER A 313 -11.19 -5.39 21.74
N SER A 314 -11.54 -5.52 23.03
CA SER A 314 -12.22 -6.69 23.60
C SER A 314 -13.71 -6.86 23.24
N SER A 315 -14.20 -6.15 22.22
CA SER A 315 -15.59 -6.20 21.75
C SER A 315 -15.87 -7.41 20.85
N PHE A 316 -15.86 -8.61 21.44
CA PHE A 316 -16.22 -9.85 20.75
C PHE A 316 -17.73 -10.00 20.56
N SER A 317 -18.16 -10.30 19.33
CA SER A 317 -19.48 -10.90 19.06
C SER A 317 -19.42 -12.42 19.29
N SER A 318 -20.46 -12.98 19.92
CA SER A 318 -20.60 -14.42 20.20
C SER A 318 -21.28 -15.22 19.07
N ASP A 319 -21.54 -14.60 17.91
CA ASP A 319 -22.16 -15.25 16.75
C ASP A 319 -21.18 -16.21 16.02
N PRO A 320 -21.55 -17.50 15.82
CA PRO A 320 -20.74 -18.46 15.07
C PRO A 320 -20.39 -18.05 13.64
N ASN A 321 -21.23 -17.28 12.94
CA ASN A 321 -20.88 -16.77 11.60
C ASN A 321 -19.80 -15.67 11.68
N THR A 322 -19.68 -15.01 12.83
CA THR A 322 -18.59 -14.08 13.12
C THR A 322 -17.29 -14.83 13.51
N ILE A 323 -17.33 -16.11 13.91
CA ILE A 323 -16.11 -16.87 14.26
C ILE A 323 -15.19 -17.08 13.05
N VAL A 324 -15.73 -17.32 11.84
CA VAL A 324 -14.91 -17.38 10.62
C VAL A 324 -14.33 -16.00 10.28
N LYS A 325 -15.06 -14.90 10.53
CA LYS A 325 -14.48 -13.55 10.46
C LYS A 325 -13.39 -13.30 11.52
N ASN A 326 -13.55 -13.87 12.72
CA ASN A 326 -12.62 -13.69 13.83
C ASN A 326 -11.31 -14.46 13.64
N TYR A 327 -11.29 -15.64 13.00
CA TYR A 327 -10.02 -16.33 12.71
C TYR A 327 -9.11 -15.52 11.78
N PHE A 328 -9.69 -14.76 10.85
CA PHE A 328 -8.97 -13.79 10.01
C PHE A 328 -8.87 -12.39 10.65
N GLY A 329 -9.45 -12.16 11.84
CA GLY A 329 -9.65 -10.82 12.41
C GLY A 329 -8.83 -10.46 13.64
N LEU A 330 -7.99 -11.38 14.16
CA LEU A 330 -7.41 -11.24 15.51
C LEU A 330 -5.91 -10.94 15.59
N ASN A 331 -5.21 -10.86 14.45
CA ASN A 331 -3.77 -10.60 14.40
C ASN A 331 -3.46 -9.47 13.43
N ALA A 332 -2.77 -8.46 13.97
CA ALA A 332 -2.16 -7.38 13.20
C ALA A 332 -0.99 -7.89 12.33
N ILE A 333 -0.88 -7.39 11.10
CA ILE A 333 0.12 -7.80 10.11
C ILE A 333 1.56 -7.54 10.59
N LEU A 334 1.85 -6.37 11.21
CA LEU A 334 3.22 -5.99 11.57
C LEU A 334 3.59 -6.42 12.98
N THR A 335 2.68 -6.27 13.93
CA THR A 335 2.94 -6.44 15.36
C THR A 335 2.37 -7.72 15.94
N GLY A 336 1.38 -8.32 15.28
CA GLY A 336 0.72 -9.52 15.75
C GLY A 336 1.62 -10.75 15.64
N ILE A 337 1.48 -11.67 16.60
CA ILE A 337 2.26 -12.92 16.63
C ILE A 337 2.04 -13.79 15.37
N ALA A 338 0.87 -13.67 14.74
CA ALA A 338 0.51 -14.36 13.50
C ALA A 338 0.75 -13.54 12.22
N GLY A 339 1.24 -12.29 12.32
CA GLY A 339 1.62 -11.50 11.15
C GLY A 339 3.01 -11.87 10.61
N PHE A 340 3.81 -10.84 10.32
CA PHE A 340 5.26 -10.97 10.07
C PHE A 340 6.04 -11.57 11.26
N ASN A 341 5.38 -11.80 12.41
CA ASN A 341 5.95 -12.37 13.62
C ASN A 341 7.12 -11.51 14.15
N ALA A 342 6.89 -10.20 14.27
CA ALA A 342 7.84 -9.24 14.81
C ALA A 342 7.55 -8.90 16.27
N LYS A 343 8.53 -8.29 16.95
CA LYS A 343 8.39 -7.84 18.35
C LYS A 343 7.56 -6.56 18.46
N ALA A 344 6.23 -6.68 18.56
CA ALA A 344 5.23 -5.61 18.68
C ALA A 344 5.73 -4.26 19.24
N GLY A 345 5.98 -4.17 20.55
CA GLY A 345 6.36 -2.90 21.19
C GLY A 345 7.67 -2.30 20.67
N ALA A 346 8.64 -3.13 20.29
CA ALA A 346 9.92 -2.64 19.78
C ALA A 346 9.83 -2.12 18.33
N ILE A 347 8.99 -2.75 17.48
CA ILE A 347 8.76 -2.22 16.13
C ILE A 347 7.89 -0.96 16.17
N GLN A 348 6.90 -0.88 17.07
CA GLN A 348 6.11 0.34 17.30
C GLN A 348 7.00 1.52 17.73
N THR A 349 7.99 1.33 18.62
CA THR A 349 8.95 2.40 18.96
C THR A 349 9.72 2.89 17.73
N ILE A 350 10.25 1.98 16.91
CA ILE A 350 11.01 2.35 15.69
C ILE A 350 10.13 3.12 14.69
N MET A 351 8.85 2.73 14.55
CA MET A 351 7.89 3.41 13.68
C MET A 351 7.49 4.80 14.23
N ALA A 352 7.37 4.96 15.55
CA ALA A 352 7.13 6.26 16.19
C ALA A 352 8.35 7.20 16.10
N ASP A 353 9.58 6.68 16.23
CA ASP A 353 10.82 7.44 16.01
C ASP A 353 10.94 7.91 14.55
N LEU A 354 10.55 7.05 13.59
CA LEU A 354 10.49 7.38 12.17
C LEU A 354 9.46 8.47 11.88
N LEU A 355 8.24 8.35 12.41
CA LEU A 355 7.18 9.36 12.29
C LEU A 355 7.65 10.74 12.77
N ASN A 356 8.33 10.79 13.92
CA ASN A 356 8.88 12.03 14.46
C ASN A 356 10.03 12.58 13.59
N SER A 357 10.90 11.71 13.08
CA SER A 357 11.97 12.13 12.17
C SER A 357 11.42 12.75 10.88
N TRP A 358 10.31 12.23 10.36
CA TRP A 358 9.57 12.80 9.23
C TRP A 358 8.91 14.14 9.57
N GLY A 359 8.22 14.25 10.72
CA GLY A 359 7.65 15.51 11.20
C GLY A 359 8.70 16.60 11.40
N GLN A 360 9.95 16.23 11.68
CA GLN A 360 11.08 17.16 11.80
C GLN A 360 11.64 17.69 10.47
N SER A 361 11.13 17.21 9.34
CA SER A 361 11.43 17.73 7.99
C SER A 361 10.47 18.88 7.64
N ALA A 362 10.95 19.87 6.90
CA ALA A 362 10.15 21.00 6.42
C ALA A 362 9.94 20.99 4.90
N THR A 363 10.70 20.16 4.18
CA THR A 363 10.69 20.05 2.71
C THR A 363 10.64 18.59 2.28
N ALA A 364 10.19 18.35 1.05
CA ALA A 364 10.18 17.05 0.40
C ALA A 364 11.59 16.44 0.31
N SER A 365 12.57 17.27 -0.03
CA SER A 365 14.00 16.91 -0.07
C SER A 365 14.53 16.48 1.30
N GLY A 366 14.25 17.25 2.36
CA GLY A 366 14.68 16.92 3.72
C GLY A 366 14.02 15.65 4.25
N TRP A 367 12.74 15.42 3.91
CA TRP A 367 12.04 14.18 4.24
C TRP A 367 12.66 12.97 3.53
N PHE A 368 12.99 13.12 2.24
CA PHE A 368 13.62 12.08 1.44
C PHE A 368 15.04 11.73 1.94
N ASP A 369 15.82 12.74 2.33
CA ASP A 369 17.13 12.55 2.97
C ASP A 369 17.05 11.82 4.33
N VAL A 370 15.97 12.01 5.10
CA VAL A 370 15.72 11.23 6.34
C VAL A 370 15.37 9.77 6.04
N MET A 371 14.74 9.53 4.88
CA MET A 371 14.29 8.20 4.46
C MET A 371 15.40 7.37 3.78
N MET A 372 16.43 8.01 3.21
CA MET A 372 17.50 7.35 2.44
C MET A 372 18.88 7.33 3.16
N ASP A 373 19.50 6.14 3.28
CA ASP A 373 20.89 5.96 3.77
C ASP A 373 21.94 6.00 2.62
N ILE A 374 21.58 6.67 1.52
CA ILE A 374 22.37 6.81 0.28
C ILE A 374 22.22 8.24 -0.28
N SER A 375 23.32 8.82 -0.77
CA SER A 375 23.29 10.18 -1.32
C SER A 375 22.67 10.23 -2.71
N LEU A 376 22.07 11.37 -3.06
CA LEU A 376 21.52 11.64 -4.40
C LEU A 376 22.54 11.36 -5.53
N GLU A 377 23.79 11.81 -5.38
CA GLU A 377 24.87 11.58 -6.35
C GLU A 377 25.16 10.08 -6.58
N ASP A 378 25.05 9.26 -5.53
CA ASP A 378 25.23 7.80 -5.67
C ASP A 378 24.00 7.14 -6.30
N MET A 379 22.79 7.60 -5.95
CA MET A 379 21.54 7.11 -6.54
C MET A 379 21.49 7.37 -8.04
N GLU A 380 21.80 8.60 -8.47
CA GLU A 380 21.88 8.98 -9.88
C GLU A 380 22.92 8.15 -10.65
N ARG A 381 24.13 8.03 -10.10
CA ARG A 381 25.21 7.23 -10.70
C ARG A 381 24.84 5.75 -10.85
N ALA A 382 24.03 5.22 -9.93
CA ALA A 382 23.59 3.83 -9.93
C ALA A 382 22.25 3.59 -10.67
N GLY A 383 21.59 4.65 -11.16
CA GLY A 383 20.27 4.58 -11.80
C GLY A 383 19.09 4.35 -10.83
N ILE A 384 19.36 4.25 -9.52
CA ILE A 384 18.36 4.09 -8.46
C ILE A 384 17.37 5.25 -8.50
N LEU A 385 16.06 4.95 -8.42
CA LEU A 385 14.92 5.87 -8.35
C LEU A 385 14.87 6.95 -9.46
N THR A 386 15.33 6.62 -10.66
CA THR A 386 15.44 7.58 -11.76
C THR A 386 14.09 8.15 -12.23
N GLN A 387 13.01 7.37 -12.20
CA GLN A 387 11.68 7.84 -12.63
C GLN A 387 10.89 8.48 -11.48
N PHE A 388 10.99 7.91 -10.27
CA PHE A 388 10.50 8.53 -9.03
C PHE A 388 10.99 9.97 -8.91
N ARG A 389 12.31 10.22 -9.08
CA ARG A 389 12.87 11.57 -9.00
C ARG A 389 12.22 12.57 -9.95
N LYS A 390 11.96 12.18 -11.20
CA LYS A 390 11.31 13.08 -12.18
C LYS A 390 9.91 13.51 -11.77
N GLN A 391 9.19 12.66 -11.04
CA GLN A 391 7.89 13.03 -10.45
C GLN A 391 8.11 13.96 -9.26
N THR A 392 9.02 13.60 -8.35
CA THR A 392 9.29 14.41 -7.15
C THR A 392 9.91 15.77 -7.42
N ASP A 393 10.62 15.94 -8.55
CA ASP A 393 11.18 17.21 -9.01
C ASP A 393 10.08 18.28 -9.25
N LEU A 394 8.83 17.85 -9.45
CA LEU A 394 7.67 18.73 -9.59
C LEU A 394 7.11 19.21 -8.24
N ILE A 395 7.46 18.58 -7.11
CA ILE A 395 6.81 18.82 -5.81
C ILE A 395 7.04 20.24 -5.29
N THR A 396 8.28 20.71 -5.25
CA THR A 396 8.60 22.07 -4.78
C THR A 396 7.92 23.16 -5.62
N PRO A 397 8.01 23.18 -6.97
CA PRO A 397 7.30 24.20 -7.75
C PRO A 397 5.77 24.07 -7.65
N PHE A 398 5.22 22.85 -7.51
CA PHE A 398 3.80 22.63 -7.24
C PHE A 398 3.36 23.25 -5.90
N ALA A 399 4.09 22.95 -4.82
CA ALA A 399 3.81 23.46 -3.47
C ALA A 399 3.87 25.00 -3.41
N GLN A 400 4.87 25.61 -4.04
CA GLN A 400 5.02 27.06 -4.15
C GLN A 400 3.83 27.69 -4.91
N GLU A 401 3.51 27.18 -6.10
CA GLU A 401 2.46 27.78 -6.95
C GLU A 401 1.05 27.59 -6.36
N VAL A 402 0.78 26.46 -5.70
CA VAL A 402 -0.49 26.25 -4.98
C VAL A 402 -0.60 27.16 -3.76
N ALA A 403 0.47 27.33 -2.98
CA ALA A 403 0.47 28.26 -1.85
C ALA A 403 0.30 29.72 -2.32
N ASP A 404 0.91 30.11 -3.44
CA ASP A 404 0.74 31.44 -4.04
C ASP A 404 -0.66 31.66 -4.64
N ALA A 405 -1.32 30.62 -5.16
CA ALA A 405 -2.72 30.69 -5.56
C ALA A 405 -3.62 31.01 -4.35
N PHE A 406 -3.45 30.32 -3.22
CA PHE A 406 -4.20 30.64 -1.99
C PHE A 406 -3.92 32.06 -1.46
N ARG A 407 -2.65 32.48 -1.45
CA ARG A 407 -2.25 33.85 -1.06
C ARG A 407 -2.88 34.91 -2.00
N THR A 408 -3.06 34.59 -3.27
CA THR A 408 -3.70 35.47 -4.27
C THR A 408 -5.21 35.58 -4.05
N ILE A 409 -5.88 34.48 -3.66
CA ILE A 409 -7.30 34.44 -3.32
C ILE A 409 -7.57 35.23 -2.04
N ASP A 410 -6.89 34.90 -0.93
CA ASP A 410 -6.92 35.67 0.31
C ASP A 410 -5.62 35.47 1.11
N THR A 411 -4.80 36.53 1.14
CA THR A 411 -3.52 36.57 1.85
C THR A 411 -3.68 36.48 3.37
N ASP A 412 -4.71 37.08 3.96
CA ASP A 412 -4.84 37.16 5.42
C ASP A 412 -5.56 35.92 5.99
N ALA A 413 -6.52 35.35 5.26
CA ALA A 413 -7.06 34.03 5.55
C ALA A 413 -5.96 32.95 5.46
N THR A 414 -5.13 32.96 4.41
CA THR A 414 -4.01 32.01 4.27
C THR A 414 -3.08 32.05 5.49
N LYS A 415 -2.66 33.24 5.95
CA LYS A 415 -1.83 33.38 7.16
C LYS A 415 -2.52 32.89 8.43
N ALA A 416 -3.85 33.07 8.54
CA ALA A 416 -4.62 32.57 9.67
C ALA A 416 -4.61 31.03 9.68
N VAL A 417 -4.81 30.38 8.53
CA VAL A 417 -4.69 28.92 8.41
C VAL A 417 -3.26 28.45 8.73
N GLU A 418 -2.22 29.11 8.22
CA GLU A 418 -0.82 28.75 8.54
C GLU A 418 -0.51 28.84 10.05
N ALA A 419 -0.99 29.89 10.72
CA ALA A 419 -0.83 30.03 12.18
C ALA A 419 -1.59 28.94 12.95
N CYS A 420 -2.83 28.63 12.54
CA CYS A 420 -3.64 27.57 13.13
C CYS A 420 -3.05 26.17 12.89
N LEU A 421 -2.43 25.93 11.72
CA LEU A 421 -1.77 24.66 11.38
C LEU A 421 -0.58 24.39 12.31
N ILE A 422 0.23 25.43 12.59
CA ILE A 422 1.35 25.34 13.53
C ILE A 422 0.84 25.01 14.94
N ASP A 423 -0.19 25.70 15.43
CA ASP A 423 -0.79 25.43 16.74
C ASP A 423 -1.36 24.01 16.82
N TYR A 424 -2.13 23.58 15.81
CA TYR A 424 -2.73 22.25 15.78
C TYR A 424 -1.67 21.15 15.89
N LEU A 425 -0.64 21.20 15.05
CA LEU A 425 0.40 20.16 14.98
C LEU A 425 1.30 20.13 16.22
N GLN A 426 1.44 21.25 16.95
CA GLN A 426 2.11 21.28 18.26
C GLN A 426 1.32 20.59 19.37
N HIS A 427 0.00 20.39 19.18
CA HIS A 427 -0.88 19.71 20.12
C HIS A 427 -1.20 18.26 19.73
N CYS A 428 -0.55 17.70 18.69
CA CYS A 428 -0.63 16.29 18.30
C CYS A 428 0.15 15.34 19.23
N GLY A 429 0.06 15.55 20.54
CA GLY A 429 0.71 14.74 21.57
C GLY A 429 2.24 14.77 21.50
N SER A 430 2.86 13.61 21.26
CA SER A 430 4.31 13.44 21.15
C SER A 430 4.88 13.73 19.75
N PHE A 431 4.03 13.97 18.75
CA PHE A 431 4.46 14.23 17.38
C PHE A 431 5.16 15.59 17.25
N GLN A 432 6.38 15.59 16.71
CA GLN A 432 7.21 16.79 16.58
C GLN A 432 7.20 17.31 15.14
N SER A 433 6.38 18.32 14.86
CA SER A 433 6.30 18.98 13.54
C SER A 433 7.26 20.18 13.37
N LYS A 434 7.82 20.35 12.17
CA LYS A 434 8.47 21.58 11.66
C LYS A 434 7.70 22.24 10.50
N ILE A 435 6.47 21.82 10.23
CA ILE A 435 5.58 22.49 9.27
C ILE A 435 5.29 23.90 9.77
N GLN A 436 5.48 24.90 8.89
CA GLN A 436 5.36 26.34 9.21
C GLN A 436 4.54 27.12 8.20
N SER A 437 4.08 26.46 7.14
CA SER A 437 3.36 27.06 6.01
C SER A 437 2.51 25.98 5.32
N ILE A 438 1.57 26.41 4.48
CA ILE A 438 0.84 25.48 3.61
C ILE A 438 1.81 24.81 2.63
N GLU A 439 2.80 25.55 2.13
CA GLU A 439 3.86 25.06 1.24
C GLU A 439 4.63 23.86 1.83
N HIS A 440 5.08 23.94 3.09
CA HIS A 440 5.73 22.81 3.78
C HIS A 440 4.78 21.59 3.90
N TRP A 441 3.49 21.84 4.15
CA TRP A 441 2.49 20.77 4.22
C TRP A 441 2.31 20.08 2.87
N ILE A 442 2.22 20.85 1.78
CA ILE A 442 2.06 20.31 0.42
C ILE A 442 3.28 19.51 0.02
N GLU A 443 4.50 20.01 0.27
CA GLU A 443 5.72 19.26 -0.06
C GLU A 443 5.75 17.89 0.65
N LEU A 444 5.45 17.86 1.96
CA LEU A 444 5.47 16.63 2.76
C LEU A 444 4.36 15.66 2.40
N MET A 445 3.14 16.15 2.14
CA MET A 445 2.04 15.29 1.66
C MET A 445 2.35 14.73 0.28
N SER A 446 2.91 15.53 -0.63
CA SER A 446 3.24 15.10 -1.99
C SER A 446 4.35 14.03 -2.01
N ILE A 447 5.45 14.22 -1.29
CA ILE A 447 6.55 13.24 -1.29
C ILE A 447 6.13 11.93 -0.63
N THR A 448 5.38 12.01 0.47
CA THR A 448 4.92 10.81 1.19
C THR A 448 3.88 10.06 0.38
N ALA A 449 3.02 10.76 -0.39
CA ALA A 449 2.11 10.18 -1.34
C ALA A 449 2.79 9.51 -2.54
N ASP A 450 3.80 10.14 -3.14
CA ASP A 450 4.57 9.53 -4.23
C ASP A 450 5.30 8.25 -3.77
N VAL A 451 5.77 8.22 -2.52
CA VAL A 451 6.21 6.97 -1.89
C VAL A 451 5.02 6.02 -1.69
N HIS A 452 3.88 6.51 -1.18
CA HIS A 452 2.69 5.70 -0.90
C HIS A 452 2.15 4.94 -2.12
N GLY A 453 2.09 5.60 -3.29
CA GLY A 453 1.64 5.00 -4.55
C GLY A 453 2.52 3.83 -5.01
N ALA A 454 3.81 3.85 -4.64
CA ALA A 454 4.72 2.76 -4.97
C ALA A 454 4.41 1.43 -4.25
N THR A 455 3.54 1.42 -3.22
CA THR A 455 3.11 0.18 -2.54
C THR A 455 2.58 -0.88 -3.51
N LEU A 456 1.92 -0.45 -4.60
CA LEU A 456 1.42 -1.35 -5.64
C LEU A 456 2.54 -2.01 -6.48
N GLY A 457 3.77 -1.47 -6.44
CA GLY A 457 4.97 -2.00 -7.07
C GLY A 457 5.48 -3.30 -6.46
N TYR A 458 5.37 -3.47 -5.13
CA TYR A 458 5.87 -4.65 -4.42
C TYR A 458 4.77 -5.55 -3.84
N SER A 459 3.53 -5.08 -3.75
CA SER A 459 2.43 -5.83 -3.10
C SER A 459 2.17 -7.22 -3.69
N ARG A 460 2.48 -7.44 -4.98
CA ARG A 460 2.36 -8.75 -5.64
C ARG A 460 3.29 -9.82 -5.06
N LEU A 461 4.39 -9.44 -4.41
CA LEU A 461 5.27 -10.37 -3.68
C LEU A 461 4.49 -11.18 -2.62
N PHE A 462 3.43 -10.58 -2.06
CA PHE A 462 2.58 -11.23 -1.05
C PHE A 462 1.67 -12.33 -1.61
N ALA A 463 1.56 -12.43 -2.94
CA ALA A 463 0.93 -13.54 -3.65
C ALA A 463 1.96 -14.54 -4.21
N MET A 464 3.25 -14.46 -3.87
CA MET A 464 4.32 -15.34 -4.38
C MET A 464 4.79 -16.33 -3.31
N GLY A 465 4.49 -17.62 -3.50
CA GLY A 465 4.73 -18.66 -2.49
C GLY A 465 6.21 -18.89 -2.12
N ASP A 466 7.14 -18.65 -3.04
CA ASP A 466 8.59 -18.72 -2.83
C ASP A 466 9.12 -17.58 -1.94
N ILE A 467 8.38 -16.47 -1.82
CA ILE A 467 8.63 -15.39 -0.88
C ILE A 467 7.86 -15.65 0.42
N MET A 468 6.56 -15.96 0.33
CA MET A 468 5.68 -16.09 1.50
C MET A 468 5.99 -17.29 2.39
N ARG A 469 6.66 -18.33 1.87
CA ARG A 469 7.19 -19.44 2.67
C ARG A 469 8.08 -18.98 3.83
N TRP A 470 8.74 -17.82 3.73
CA TRP A 470 9.66 -17.30 4.75
C TRP A 470 9.00 -16.88 6.06
N ARG A 471 7.68 -16.61 6.07
CA ARG A 471 6.92 -16.34 7.31
C ARG A 471 7.03 -17.51 8.30
N ASN A 472 6.98 -18.74 7.80
CA ASN A 472 7.19 -19.96 8.59
C ASN A 472 7.89 -21.06 7.76
N ILE A 473 9.16 -20.83 7.41
CA ILE A 473 9.97 -21.75 6.55
C ILE A 473 10.31 -23.10 7.22
N ARG A 474 10.01 -23.25 8.52
CA ARG A 474 10.23 -24.50 9.26
C ARG A 474 9.07 -25.48 9.11
N ASP A 475 7.88 -24.98 8.78
CA ASP A 475 6.75 -25.82 8.44
C ASP A 475 6.80 -26.13 6.94
N PRO A 476 6.83 -27.42 6.53
CA PRO A 476 6.83 -27.79 5.12
C PRO A 476 5.48 -27.51 4.43
N THR A 477 4.42 -27.21 5.18
CA THR A 477 3.04 -27.04 4.70
C THR A 477 2.47 -25.65 5.00
N TRP A 478 1.55 -25.16 4.16
CA TRP A 478 0.83 -23.91 4.41
C TRP A 478 -0.13 -24.06 5.59
N ASP A 479 0.06 -23.25 6.62
CA ASP A 479 -0.83 -23.18 7.79
C ASP A 479 -1.93 -22.10 7.61
N THR A 480 -2.95 -22.10 8.46
CA THR A 480 -4.06 -21.11 8.37
C THR A 480 -3.60 -19.66 8.54
N ILE A 481 -2.47 -19.44 9.22
CA ILE A 481 -1.89 -18.12 9.45
C ILE A 481 -1.19 -17.62 8.18
N ASP A 482 -0.45 -18.49 7.49
CA ASP A 482 0.15 -18.16 6.18
C ASP A 482 -0.94 -17.68 5.21
N LEU A 483 -2.10 -18.36 5.19
CA LEU A 483 -3.23 -18.00 4.32
C LEU A 483 -3.92 -16.68 4.74
N ASP A 484 -4.20 -16.49 6.04
CA ASP A 484 -4.75 -15.23 6.58
C ASP A 484 -3.85 -14.04 6.24
N PHE A 485 -2.55 -14.20 6.46
CA PHE A 485 -1.54 -13.19 6.23
C PHE A 485 -1.43 -12.81 4.74
N MET A 486 -1.40 -13.80 3.83
CA MET A 486 -1.46 -13.55 2.38
C MET A 486 -2.75 -12.83 1.98
N VAL A 487 -3.92 -13.33 2.41
CA VAL A 487 -5.23 -12.75 2.08
C VAL A 487 -5.34 -11.30 2.51
N LYS A 488 -4.86 -10.96 3.72
CA LYS A 488 -4.83 -9.58 4.21
C LYS A 488 -3.95 -8.68 3.35
N LEU A 489 -2.73 -9.11 3.07
CA LEU A 489 -1.75 -8.35 2.28
C LEU A 489 -2.19 -8.16 0.83
N VAL A 490 -2.87 -9.13 0.20
CA VAL A 490 -3.48 -8.91 -1.12
C VAL A 490 -4.83 -8.19 -1.05
N GLY A 491 -5.46 -8.11 0.11
CA GLY A 491 -6.57 -7.17 0.35
C GLY A 491 -6.11 -5.72 0.15
N THR A 492 -4.85 -5.42 0.45
CA THR A 492 -4.22 -4.10 0.27
C THR A 492 -3.72 -3.85 -1.16
N ILE A 493 -4.36 -4.43 -2.18
CA ILE A 493 -4.21 -4.01 -3.60
C ILE A 493 -5.55 -3.68 -4.27
N MET A 494 -6.65 -3.73 -3.52
CA MET A 494 -7.99 -3.42 -4.00
C MET A 494 -8.36 -1.98 -3.65
N GLY A 495 -9.29 -1.39 -4.41
CA GLY A 495 -9.77 -0.03 -4.15
C GLY A 495 -9.08 1.08 -4.95
N MET A 496 -8.66 0.78 -6.18
CA MET A 496 -8.21 1.82 -7.10
C MET A 496 -9.37 2.72 -7.54
N GLU A 497 -9.10 4.03 -7.64
CA GLU A 497 -10.00 5.01 -8.23
C GLU A 497 -9.21 5.82 -9.25
N HIS A 498 -9.66 5.75 -10.51
CA HIS A 498 -9.02 6.46 -11.62
C HIS A 498 -8.91 7.96 -11.35
N ASP A 499 -7.85 8.56 -11.88
CA ASP A 499 -7.58 10.00 -11.89
C ASP A 499 -7.32 10.67 -10.51
N ARG A 500 -7.17 9.89 -9.42
CA ARG A 500 -6.87 10.38 -8.05
C ARG A 500 -5.37 10.34 -7.67
N HIS A 501 -4.55 11.09 -8.40
CA HIS A 501 -3.11 11.23 -8.13
C HIS A 501 -2.73 12.57 -7.46
N VAL A 502 -1.51 12.68 -6.92
CA VAL A 502 -1.03 13.81 -6.07
C VAL A 502 -1.31 15.20 -6.65
N MET A 503 -1.11 15.39 -7.96
CA MET A 503 -1.22 16.68 -8.64
C MET A 503 -2.46 16.76 -9.56
N THR A 504 -3.48 15.92 -9.32
CA THR A 504 -4.66 15.85 -10.19
C THR A 504 -5.47 17.15 -10.20
N SER A 505 -6.03 17.47 -11.37
CA SER A 505 -6.93 18.61 -11.58
C SER A 505 -8.43 18.25 -11.59
N THR A 506 -8.76 16.96 -11.47
CA THR A 506 -10.10 16.42 -11.78
C THR A 506 -10.87 15.88 -10.57
N MET A 507 -10.48 16.23 -9.34
CA MET A 507 -11.27 15.89 -8.15
C MET A 507 -12.60 16.65 -8.10
N ASP A 508 -13.59 16.11 -7.36
CA ASP A 508 -15.03 16.41 -7.49
C ASP A 508 -15.48 17.84 -7.10
N GLY A 509 -15.07 18.86 -7.85
CA GLY A 509 -15.58 20.23 -7.73
C GLY A 509 -14.77 21.26 -8.54
N PRO A 510 -15.39 22.36 -9.02
CA PRO A 510 -14.62 23.46 -9.58
C PRO A 510 -13.92 24.21 -8.45
N TYR A 511 -12.58 24.11 -8.39
CA TYR A 511 -11.78 24.91 -7.46
C TYR A 511 -11.83 26.41 -7.79
N ALA A 512 -11.35 27.24 -6.87
CA ALA A 512 -11.11 28.65 -7.15
C ALA A 512 -10.22 28.79 -8.41
N PRO A 513 -10.50 29.72 -9.34
CA PRO A 513 -9.84 29.77 -10.65
C PRO A 513 -8.31 29.82 -10.58
N GLU A 514 -7.77 30.56 -9.61
CA GLU A 514 -6.33 30.68 -9.35
C GLU A 514 -5.70 29.33 -8.99
N LEU A 515 -6.39 28.51 -8.19
CA LEU A 515 -5.95 27.16 -7.81
C LEU A 515 -6.09 26.18 -8.99
N GLN A 516 -7.24 26.22 -9.68
CA GLN A 516 -7.54 25.34 -10.82
C GLN A 516 -6.44 25.42 -11.90
N ILE A 517 -5.97 26.63 -12.24
CA ILE A 517 -4.91 26.86 -13.23
C ILE A 517 -3.61 26.15 -12.85
N VAL A 518 -3.25 26.15 -11.56
CA VAL A 518 -2.04 25.48 -11.06
C VAL A 518 -2.21 23.96 -11.13
N LEU A 519 -3.35 23.44 -10.66
CA LEU A 519 -3.63 22.00 -10.70
C LEU A 519 -3.59 21.45 -12.15
N GLU A 520 -4.27 22.12 -13.10
CA GLU A 520 -4.28 21.72 -14.52
C GLU A 520 -2.89 21.69 -15.15
N LYS A 521 -2.00 22.61 -14.77
CA LYS A 521 -0.61 22.63 -15.23
C LYS A 521 0.15 21.39 -14.74
N PHE A 522 0.15 21.12 -13.44
CA PHE A 522 0.96 20.05 -12.87
C PHE A 522 0.40 18.65 -13.18
N ASP A 523 -0.93 18.50 -13.25
CA ASP A 523 -1.59 17.30 -13.80
C ASP A 523 -1.07 16.99 -15.22
N ALA A 524 -1.06 18.00 -16.10
CA ALA A 524 -0.57 17.83 -17.47
C ALA A 524 0.92 17.44 -17.52
N GLU A 525 1.77 18.01 -16.65
CA GLU A 525 3.19 17.67 -16.54
C GLU A 525 3.39 16.22 -16.04
N VAL A 526 2.77 15.82 -14.93
CA VAL A 526 2.78 14.44 -14.38
C VAL A 526 2.25 13.44 -15.41
N THR A 527 1.10 13.73 -16.02
CA THR A 527 0.49 12.91 -17.06
C THR A 527 1.42 12.73 -18.26
N GLN A 528 2.17 13.76 -18.64
CA GLN A 528 3.13 13.68 -19.75
C GLN A 528 4.39 12.88 -19.37
N LEU A 529 4.85 12.96 -18.11
CA LEU A 529 5.93 12.11 -17.58
C LEU A 529 5.52 10.63 -17.58
N LYS A 530 4.35 10.30 -17.01
CA LYS A 530 3.77 8.94 -16.99
C LYS A 530 3.69 8.34 -18.40
N LYS A 531 3.09 9.08 -19.36
CA LYS A 531 2.95 8.67 -20.78
C LYS A 531 4.27 8.50 -21.53
N ASN A 532 5.31 9.23 -21.15
CA ASN A 532 6.63 9.07 -21.75
C ASN A 532 7.34 7.85 -21.18
N TYR A 533 7.30 7.66 -19.86
CA TYR A 533 7.94 6.50 -19.24
C TYR A 533 7.30 5.18 -19.66
N GLU A 534 5.97 5.11 -19.74
CA GLU A 534 5.25 3.91 -20.21
C GLU A 534 5.70 3.47 -21.62
N LYS A 535 5.87 4.42 -22.55
CA LYS A 535 6.38 4.14 -23.90
C LYS A 535 7.84 3.71 -23.94
N ASP A 536 8.64 4.10 -22.94
CA ASP A 536 10.05 3.75 -22.87
C ASP A 536 10.27 2.42 -22.15
N VAL A 537 9.50 2.14 -21.10
CA VAL A 537 9.60 0.90 -20.32
C VAL A 537 9.11 -0.32 -21.09
N GLN A 538 8.09 -0.18 -21.94
CA GLN A 538 7.65 -1.24 -22.86
C GLN A 538 8.71 -1.64 -23.91
N LYS A 539 9.79 -0.87 -24.07
CA LYS A 539 10.92 -1.21 -24.94
C LYS A 539 12.03 -1.97 -24.20
N ASP A 540 11.94 -2.09 -22.88
CA ASP A 540 12.92 -2.82 -22.09
C ASP A 540 12.82 -4.33 -22.40
N PRO A 541 13.93 -5.03 -22.72
CA PRO A 541 13.89 -6.46 -23.03
C PRO A 541 13.38 -7.34 -21.87
N ASP A 542 13.47 -6.86 -20.62
CA ASP A 542 12.94 -7.54 -19.44
C ASP A 542 11.48 -7.15 -19.13
N PHE A 543 10.83 -6.27 -19.91
CA PHE A 543 9.47 -5.78 -19.63
C PHE A 543 8.43 -6.90 -19.53
N LYS A 544 8.57 -7.99 -20.29
CA LYS A 544 7.63 -9.11 -20.22
C LYS A 544 7.73 -9.90 -18.92
N ASP A 545 8.95 -10.06 -18.40
CA ASP A 545 9.23 -10.85 -17.19
C ASP A 545 9.16 -10.03 -15.89
N HIS A 546 9.44 -8.72 -15.97
CA HIS A 546 9.63 -7.84 -14.82
C HIS A 546 8.92 -6.49 -14.96
N GLY A 547 8.16 -6.27 -16.04
CA GLY A 547 7.40 -5.05 -16.27
C GLY A 547 6.44 -4.72 -15.15
N TRP A 548 6.02 -5.70 -14.34
CA TRP A 548 5.16 -5.46 -13.19
C TRP A 548 5.85 -4.74 -12.02
N ILE A 549 7.18 -4.68 -12.00
CA ILE A 549 7.97 -3.84 -11.09
C ILE A 549 8.25 -2.49 -11.77
N LEU A 550 8.58 -2.54 -13.06
CA LEU A 550 8.96 -1.38 -13.84
C LEU A 550 7.76 -0.44 -14.12
N SER A 551 6.53 -0.94 -14.11
CA SER A 551 5.32 -0.18 -14.47
C SER A 551 4.84 0.83 -13.43
N THR A 552 5.43 0.87 -12.23
CA THR A 552 4.97 1.69 -11.07
C THR A 552 4.71 3.17 -11.39
N TYR A 553 5.47 3.78 -12.33
CA TYR A 553 5.31 5.19 -12.74
C TYR A 553 4.68 5.38 -14.13
N CYS A 554 3.96 4.38 -14.65
CA CYS A 554 3.20 4.47 -15.91
C CYS A 554 1.88 5.25 -15.73
N THR A 555 1.01 5.27 -16.75
CA THR A 555 -0.30 5.91 -16.62
C THR A 555 -1.22 5.16 -15.65
N ASP A 556 -2.15 5.87 -15.02
CA ASP A 556 -3.02 5.28 -14.00
C ASP A 556 -3.96 4.24 -14.64
N GLY A 557 -4.05 3.06 -14.02
CA GLY A 557 -4.70 1.86 -14.55
C GLY A 557 -3.76 0.94 -15.34
N PHE A 558 -2.60 1.40 -15.81
CA PHE A 558 -1.64 0.54 -16.53
C PHE A 558 -1.07 -0.53 -15.59
N ASP A 559 -1.14 -1.80 -16.01
CA ASP A 559 -0.80 -2.95 -15.16
C ASP A 559 -1.50 -2.89 -13.78
N GLY A 560 -2.71 -2.36 -13.71
CA GLY A 560 -3.50 -2.28 -12.48
C GLY A 560 -2.79 -1.53 -11.34
N LYS A 561 -2.11 -0.42 -11.67
CA LYS A 561 -1.48 0.49 -10.71
C LYS A 561 -1.94 1.94 -10.87
N GLN A 562 -1.72 2.73 -9.82
CA GLN A 562 -1.99 4.16 -9.78
C GLN A 562 -1.05 4.81 -8.75
N MET A 563 -0.53 6.00 -9.08
CA MET A 563 0.27 6.80 -8.15
C MET A 563 -0.66 7.74 -7.38
N THR A 564 -1.04 7.40 -6.13
CA THR A 564 -2.11 8.12 -5.41
C THR A 564 -1.66 8.97 -4.22
N ALA A 565 -2.41 10.06 -3.98
CA ALA A 565 -2.29 10.91 -2.80
C ALA A 565 -2.44 10.13 -1.48
N ALA A 566 -3.37 9.17 -1.47
CA ALA A 566 -3.60 8.26 -0.37
C ALA A 566 -3.46 6.81 -0.85
N THR A 567 -2.57 6.07 -0.20
CA THR A 567 -2.62 4.59 -0.13
C THR A 567 -4.01 4.15 0.32
N TYR A 568 -4.78 3.43 -0.48
CA TYR A 568 -6.20 3.12 -0.23
C TYR A 568 -7.11 4.34 -0.10
N ILE A 569 -8.01 4.45 -1.07
CA ILE A 569 -9.34 5.01 -0.86
C ILE A 569 -10.11 4.10 0.10
#